data_AF-H3GEB1-F1
#
_entry.id   AF-H3GEB1-F1
#
_cell.length_a   1.000
_cell.length_b   1.000
_cell.length_c   1.000
_cell.angle_alpha   90.00
_cell.angle_beta   90.00
_cell.angle_gamma   90.00
#
_symmetry.space_group_name_H-M   'P 1'
#
loop_
_entity.id
_entity.type
_entity.pdbx_description
1 polymer ?
#
loop_
_entity_poly.entity_id
_entity_poly.type
_entity_poly.pdbx_seq_one_letter_code
_entity_poly.pdbx_strand_id
1 'polypeptide(L)'
;MTNMELLEKATGEGLHEFGALNTLLFVVILGVCIVCAYLIKEYRFYYLPESGAAMLVGMIVGACARLFYPSRKEMEFLRFNKILFYFLLLPPIIFEAGYSLHRKRFFDNFNTILLYAVLGTVVSTFVIGYLTYYAGKVQSETWWICLLNLGWISIDSSSPLEALLFGALISAVDPVATLSILGNPELNLDPLLYSLVFGESVLNDAVAIVLFNTFLKVKKNALWG
;
A
#
# COMPACT_ATOMS: atom_id res chain seq x y z
N MET A 1 43.80 -20.03 22.12
CA MET A 1 42.64 -19.62 21.33
C MET A 1 41.96 -20.88 20.83
N THR A 2 40.86 -21.24 21.47
CA THR A 2 40.09 -22.45 21.22
C THR A 2 39.34 -22.32 19.89
N ASN A 3 39.17 -23.43 19.14
CA ASN A 3 38.43 -23.47 17.88
C ASN A 3 37.04 -22.81 17.92
N MET A 4 36.48 -22.66 19.12
CA MET A 4 35.23 -21.95 19.40
C MET A 4 35.31 -20.43 19.15
N GLU A 5 36.44 -19.77 19.47
CA GLU A 5 36.64 -18.33 19.22
C GLU A 5 36.87 -18.03 17.73
N LEU A 6 37.53 -18.95 17.00
CA LEU A 6 37.66 -18.87 15.54
C LEU A 6 36.28 -18.96 14.89
N LEU A 7 35.48 -19.95 15.30
CA LEU A 7 34.13 -20.13 14.76
C LEU A 7 33.21 -18.95 15.06
N GLU A 8 33.28 -18.37 16.27
CA GLU A 8 32.52 -17.18 16.66
C GLU A 8 32.95 -15.94 15.86
N LYS A 9 34.25 -15.76 15.63
CA LYS A 9 34.76 -14.65 14.81
C LYS A 9 34.39 -14.80 13.33
N ALA A 10 34.49 -16.01 12.77
CA ALA A 10 34.11 -16.31 11.40
C ALA A 10 32.59 -16.18 11.17
N THR A 11 31.77 -16.55 12.16
CA THR A 11 30.31 -16.33 12.11
C THR A 11 29.94 -14.85 12.27
N GLY A 12 30.66 -14.10 13.10
CA GLY A 12 30.51 -12.65 13.23
C GLY A 12 30.87 -11.89 11.95
N GLU A 13 32.02 -12.21 11.34
CA GLU A 13 32.47 -11.60 10.08
C GLU A 13 31.48 -11.86 8.93
N GLY A 14 30.99 -13.10 8.80
CA GLY A 14 29.95 -13.43 7.80
C GLY A 14 28.62 -12.71 8.03
N LEU A 15 28.25 -12.42 9.28
CA LEU A 15 27.04 -11.66 9.60
C LEU A 15 27.18 -10.18 9.22
N HIS A 16 28.37 -9.61 9.44
CA HIS A 16 28.67 -8.22 9.10
C HIS A 16 28.74 -8.00 7.59
N GLU A 17 29.37 -8.92 6.84
CA GLU A 17 29.41 -8.87 5.37
C GLU A 17 28.01 -9.00 4.77
N PHE A 18 27.18 -9.91 5.29
CA PHE A 18 25.80 -10.07 4.87
C PHE A 18 24.95 -8.82 5.17
N GLY A 19 25.11 -8.23 6.35
CA GLY A 19 24.45 -6.97 6.72
C GLY A 19 24.84 -5.81 5.80
N ALA A 20 26.14 -5.66 5.50
CA ALA A 20 26.65 -4.62 4.62
C ALA A 20 26.09 -4.78 3.18
N LEU A 21 26.08 -6.00 2.64
CA LEU A 21 25.53 -6.29 1.32
C LEU A 21 24.04 -5.92 1.22
N ASN A 22 23.25 -6.26 2.24
CA ASN A 22 21.82 -5.95 2.28
C ASN A 22 21.56 -4.44 2.36
N THR A 23 22.35 -3.72 3.18
CA THR A 23 22.25 -2.25 3.24
C THR A 23 22.64 -1.61 1.90
N LEU A 24 23.67 -2.14 1.23
CA LEU A 24 24.07 -1.67 -0.09
C LEU A 24 22.98 -1.91 -1.14
N LEU A 25 22.37 -3.10 -1.14
CA LEU A 25 21.23 -3.40 -2.03
C LEU A 25 20.06 -2.44 -1.78
N PHE A 26 19.73 -2.16 -0.52
CA PHE A 26 18.65 -1.21 -0.18
C PHE A 26 18.96 0.20 -0.69
N VAL A 27 20.20 0.68 -0.53
CA VAL A 27 20.63 1.99 -1.06
C VAL A 27 20.59 2.02 -2.59
N VAL A 28 21.01 0.95 -3.27
CA VAL A 28 20.93 0.85 -4.73
C VAL A 28 19.47 0.87 -5.20
N ILE A 29 18.57 0.14 -4.54
CA ILE A 29 17.13 0.13 -4.86
C ILE A 29 16.55 1.54 -4.68
N LEU A 30 16.84 2.22 -3.57
CA LEU A 30 16.42 3.61 -3.36
C LEU A 30 16.98 4.55 -4.44
N GLY A 31 18.26 4.38 -4.82
CA GLY A 31 18.89 5.13 -5.91
C GLY A 31 18.18 4.93 -7.24
N VAL A 32 17.84 3.68 -7.59
CA VAL A 32 17.07 3.36 -8.80
C VAL A 32 15.68 3.99 -8.74
N CYS A 33 14.98 3.93 -7.61
CA CYS A 33 13.69 4.59 -7.44
C CYS A 33 13.77 6.11 -7.68
N ILE A 34 14.80 6.77 -7.13
CA ILE A 34 15.03 8.22 -7.31
C ILE A 34 15.33 8.54 -8.77
N VAL A 35 16.19 7.75 -9.43
CA VAL A 35 16.52 7.93 -10.85
C VAL A 35 15.27 7.70 -11.71
N CYS A 36 14.49 6.66 -11.46
CA CYS A 36 13.24 6.41 -12.17
C CYS A 36 12.24 7.57 -12.02
N ALA A 37 12.06 8.09 -10.80
CA ALA A 37 11.21 9.26 -10.55
C ALA A 37 11.72 10.49 -11.31
N TYR A 38 13.03 10.75 -11.28
CA TYR A 38 13.65 11.84 -12.05
C TYR A 38 13.42 11.70 -13.55
N LEU A 39 13.63 10.51 -14.12
CA LEU A 39 13.44 10.26 -15.55
C LEU A 39 11.98 10.44 -15.96
N ILE A 40 11.01 10.01 -15.15
CA ILE A 40 9.58 10.21 -15.45
C ILE A 40 9.23 11.70 -15.52
N LYS A 41 9.81 12.49 -14.62
CA LYS A 41 9.63 13.94 -14.59
C LYS A 41 10.27 14.62 -15.79
N GLU A 42 11.48 14.19 -16.18
CA GLU A 42 12.23 14.75 -17.31
C GLU A 42 11.58 14.37 -18.67
N TYR A 43 11.19 13.11 -18.84
CA TYR A 43 10.54 12.62 -20.07
C TYR A 43 9.04 12.96 -20.16
N ARG A 44 8.48 13.71 -19.20
CA ARG A 44 7.08 14.17 -19.18
C ARG A 44 6.07 13.04 -19.43
N PHE A 45 6.30 11.89 -18.81
CA PHE A 45 5.44 10.72 -19.02
C PHE A 45 4.11 10.87 -18.26
N TYR A 46 3.11 11.48 -18.90
CA TYR A 46 1.83 11.85 -18.27
C TYR A 46 0.95 10.66 -17.83
N TYR A 47 1.18 9.45 -18.36
CA TYR A 47 0.32 8.29 -18.08
C TYR A 47 0.67 7.53 -16.79
N LEU A 48 1.82 7.80 -16.17
CA LEU A 48 2.32 6.98 -15.06
C LEU A 48 2.72 7.88 -13.88
N PRO A 49 1.94 7.89 -12.78
CA PRO A 49 2.27 8.70 -11.61
C PRO A 49 3.56 8.19 -10.94
N GLU A 50 4.33 9.09 -10.32
CA GLU A 50 5.63 8.76 -9.69
C GLU A 50 5.49 7.60 -8.68
N SER A 51 4.43 7.60 -7.86
CA SER A 51 4.12 6.51 -6.92
C SER A 51 3.85 5.17 -7.62
N GLY A 52 3.16 5.20 -8.77
CA GLY A 52 2.88 4.00 -9.58
C GLY A 52 4.15 3.40 -10.17
N ALA A 53 5.08 4.24 -10.60
CA ALA A 53 6.37 3.79 -11.11
C ALA A 53 7.23 3.14 -10.03
N ALA A 54 7.31 3.77 -8.86
CA ALA A 54 8.03 3.22 -7.71
C ALA A 54 7.45 1.86 -7.28
N MET A 55 6.12 1.71 -7.32
CA MET A 55 5.45 0.43 -7.05
C MET A 55 5.84 -0.66 -8.07
N LEU A 56 5.88 -0.33 -9.37
CA LEU A 56 6.30 -1.27 -10.41
C LEU A 56 7.77 -1.70 -10.25
N VAL A 57 8.67 -0.75 -9.97
CA VAL A 57 10.08 -1.05 -9.68
C VAL A 57 10.18 -2.00 -8.48
N GLY A 58 9.48 -1.69 -7.37
CA GLY A 58 9.44 -2.55 -6.20
C GLY A 58 8.90 -3.96 -6.48
N MET A 59 7.87 -4.06 -7.33
CA MET A 59 7.30 -5.35 -7.76
C MET A 59 8.29 -6.17 -8.58
N ILE A 60 8.99 -5.57 -9.54
CA ILE A 60 10.01 -6.23 -10.36
C ILE A 60 11.18 -6.69 -9.48
N VAL A 61 11.69 -5.80 -8.62
CA VAL A 61 12.78 -6.12 -7.70
C VAL A 61 12.38 -7.24 -6.74
N GLY A 62 11.17 -7.19 -6.17
CA GLY A 62 10.65 -8.24 -5.29
C GLY A 62 10.47 -9.58 -6.01
N ALA A 63 10.01 -9.57 -7.26
CA ALA A 63 9.88 -10.76 -8.09
C ALA A 63 11.26 -11.37 -8.42
N CYS A 64 12.22 -10.55 -8.85
CA CYS A 64 13.60 -10.99 -9.08
C CYS A 64 14.22 -11.55 -7.79
N ALA A 65 14.10 -10.84 -6.67
CA ALA A 65 14.63 -11.29 -5.38
C ALA A 65 14.06 -12.67 -4.99
N ARG A 66 12.78 -12.92 -5.25
CA ARG A 66 12.15 -14.23 -4.98
C ARG A 66 12.66 -15.35 -5.88
N LEU A 67 13.07 -15.04 -7.11
CA LEU A 67 13.64 -16.02 -8.05
C LEU A 67 15.11 -16.34 -7.72
N PHE A 68 15.90 -15.35 -7.30
CA PHE A 68 17.32 -15.51 -7.02
C PHE A 68 17.62 -16.00 -5.60
N TYR A 69 16.79 -15.64 -4.61
CA TYR A 69 16.98 -15.98 -3.20
C TYR A 69 15.80 -16.80 -2.64
N PRO A 70 15.82 -18.14 -2.79
CA PRO A 70 14.75 -19.01 -2.29
C PRO A 70 14.71 -19.14 -0.76
N SER A 71 15.75 -18.70 -0.04
CA SER A 71 15.83 -18.78 1.43
C SER A 71 15.11 -17.61 2.11
N ARG A 72 14.07 -17.91 2.92
CA ARG A 72 13.26 -16.89 3.62
C ARG A 72 14.07 -15.97 4.55
N LYS A 73 15.19 -16.44 5.09
CA LYS A 73 16.04 -15.67 6.02
C LYS A 73 16.73 -14.50 5.31
N GLU A 74 17.09 -14.68 4.04
CA GLU A 74 17.78 -13.66 3.28
C GLU A 74 16.83 -12.57 2.79
N MET A 75 15.53 -12.82 2.74
CA MET A 75 14.54 -11.80 2.34
C MET A 75 14.04 -10.94 3.51
N GLU A 76 14.47 -11.17 4.75
CA GLU A 76 13.96 -10.43 5.91
C GLU A 76 14.29 -8.92 5.86
N PHE A 77 15.39 -8.53 5.22
CA PHE A 77 15.73 -7.12 5.05
C PHE A 77 14.80 -6.39 4.05
N LEU A 78 14.20 -7.12 3.10
CA LEU A 78 13.20 -6.59 2.16
C LEU A 78 11.79 -6.60 2.76
N ARG A 79 11.57 -7.23 3.92
CA ARG A 79 10.26 -7.23 4.57
C ARG A 79 9.97 -5.85 5.13
N PHE A 80 8.76 -5.37 4.86
CA PHE A 80 8.26 -4.11 5.38
C PHE A 80 8.29 -4.06 6.92
N ASN A 81 9.07 -3.14 7.49
CA ASN A 81 9.14 -2.90 8.92
C ASN A 81 8.12 -1.84 9.35
N LYS A 82 7.01 -2.30 9.93
CA LYS A 82 5.92 -1.45 10.42
C LYS A 82 6.39 -0.45 11.47
N ILE A 83 7.31 -0.83 12.36
CA ILE A 83 7.76 0.02 13.47
C ILE A 83 8.50 1.23 12.92
N LEU A 84 9.44 1.03 11.98
CA LEU A 84 10.13 2.14 11.32
C LEU A 84 9.15 3.03 10.57
N PHE A 85 8.20 2.44 9.84
CA PHE A 85 7.20 3.23 9.11
C PHE A 85 6.36 4.11 10.05
N TYR A 86 5.75 3.55 11.10
CA TYR A 86 4.85 4.29 12.00
C TYR A 86 5.57 5.33 12.85
N PHE A 87 6.80 5.05 13.33
CA PHE A 87 7.50 5.96 14.24
C PHE A 87 8.45 6.94 13.55
N LEU A 88 9.00 6.59 12.37
CA LEU A 88 9.97 7.43 11.67
C LEU A 88 9.38 8.14 10.44
N LEU A 89 8.64 7.43 9.58
CA LEU A 89 8.18 7.97 8.29
C LEU A 89 6.83 8.68 8.39
N LEU A 90 5.89 8.11 9.13
CA LEU A 90 4.51 8.62 9.22
C LEU A 90 4.42 10.02 9.86
N PRO A 91 5.15 10.37 10.94
CA PRO A 91 5.01 11.68 11.55
C PRO A 91 5.44 12.86 10.65
N PRO A 92 6.60 12.82 9.95
CA PRO A 92 6.95 13.86 8.98
C PRO A 92 5.93 14.01 7.84
N ILE A 93 5.43 12.88 7.30
CA ILE A 93 4.45 12.89 6.19
C ILE A 93 3.15 13.58 6.62
N ILE A 94 2.60 13.20 7.78
CA ILE A 94 1.37 13.82 8.31
C ILE A 94 1.61 15.31 8.61
N PHE A 95 2.79 15.67 9.12
CA PHE A 95 3.12 17.06 9.43
C PHE A 95 3.18 17.93 8.17
N GLU A 96 3.87 17.48 7.12
CA GLU A 96 3.94 18.18 5.82
C GLU A 96 2.56 18.30 5.17
N ALA A 97 1.79 17.21 5.18
CA ALA A 97 0.42 17.15 4.68
C ALA A 97 -0.50 18.13 5.44
N GLY A 98 -0.37 18.22 6.76
CA GLY A 98 -1.11 19.18 7.58
C GLY A 98 -0.65 20.63 7.39
N TYR A 99 0.63 20.86 7.07
CA TYR A 99 1.20 22.18 6.86
C TYR A 99 0.80 22.79 5.49
N SER A 100 0.74 21.98 4.43
CA SER A 100 0.32 22.41 3.09
C SER A 100 -1.20 22.64 2.97
N LEU A 101 -1.97 22.21 3.97
CA LEU A 101 -3.42 22.33 3.97
C LEU A 101 -3.88 23.78 4.21
N HIS A 102 -4.74 24.27 3.32
CA HIS A 102 -5.39 25.57 3.44
C HIS A 102 -6.51 25.53 4.49
N ARG A 103 -6.11 25.65 5.77
CA ARG A 103 -6.96 25.51 6.96
C ARG A 103 -8.35 26.16 6.83
N LYS A 104 -8.45 27.40 6.34
CA LYS A 104 -9.72 28.15 6.33
C LYS A 104 -10.80 27.47 5.46
N ARG A 105 -10.49 27.14 4.20
CA ARG A 105 -11.47 26.52 3.28
C ARG A 105 -11.79 25.06 3.61
N PHE A 106 -10.81 24.33 4.17
CA PHE A 106 -11.00 22.96 4.64
C PHE A 106 -12.00 22.90 5.80
N PHE A 107 -11.85 23.77 6.80
CA PHE A 107 -12.76 23.80 7.95
C PHE A 107 -14.14 24.37 7.59
N ASP A 108 -14.22 25.31 6.66
CA ASP A 108 -15.51 25.86 6.19
C ASP A 108 -16.40 24.80 5.50
N ASN A 109 -15.79 23.80 4.85
CA ASN A 109 -16.49 22.73 4.12
C ASN A 109 -16.30 21.34 4.76
N PHE A 110 -15.86 21.28 6.02
CA PHE A 110 -15.47 20.03 6.70
C PHE A 110 -16.58 18.98 6.69
N ASN A 111 -17.84 19.39 6.87
CA ASN A 111 -18.98 18.47 6.85
C ASN A 111 -19.15 17.79 5.49
N THR A 112 -18.94 18.52 4.39
CA THR A 112 -19.02 17.98 3.03
C THR A 112 -17.89 16.98 2.78
N ILE A 113 -16.67 17.34 3.19
CA ILE A 113 -15.49 16.47 3.08
C ILE A 113 -15.70 15.18 3.89
N LEU A 114 -16.18 15.30 5.12
CA LEU A 114 -16.48 14.17 6.00
C LEU A 114 -17.57 13.27 5.40
N LEU A 115 -18.62 13.85 4.82
CA LEU A 115 -19.70 13.10 4.20
C LEU A 115 -19.22 12.33 2.97
N TYR A 116 -18.40 12.95 2.11
CA TYR A 116 -17.78 12.27 0.98
C TYR A 116 -16.81 11.17 1.41
N ALA A 117 -15.95 11.42 2.40
CA ALA A 117 -15.00 10.42 2.90
C ALA A 117 -15.71 9.22 3.51
N VAL A 118 -16.70 9.44 4.38
CA VAL A 118 -17.41 8.36 5.07
C VAL A 118 -18.34 7.61 4.12
N LEU A 119 -19.22 8.31 3.40
CA LEU A 119 -20.16 7.62 2.51
C LEU A 119 -19.44 7.00 1.32
N GLY A 120 -18.44 7.68 0.75
CA GLY A 120 -17.64 7.19 -0.36
C GLY A 120 -16.92 5.89 -0.02
N THR A 121 -16.22 5.84 1.12
CA THR A 121 -15.51 4.63 1.56
C THR A 121 -16.44 3.49 1.91
N VAL A 122 -17.56 3.77 2.59
CA VAL A 122 -18.55 2.75 2.93
C VAL A 122 -19.13 2.13 1.66
N VAL A 123 -19.58 2.97 0.72
CA VAL A 123 -20.13 2.48 -0.56
C VAL A 123 -19.06 1.72 -1.35
N SER A 124 -17.85 2.26 -1.47
CA SER A 124 -16.72 1.61 -2.15
C SER A 124 -16.42 0.24 -1.55
N THR A 125 -16.36 0.14 -0.22
CA THR A 125 -16.12 -1.10 0.52
C THR A 125 -17.16 -2.17 0.21
N PHE A 126 -18.45 -1.80 0.22
CA PHE A 126 -19.52 -2.74 -0.11
C PHE A 126 -19.51 -3.12 -1.58
N VAL A 127 -19.34 -2.16 -2.50
CA VAL A 127 -19.31 -2.42 -3.94
C VAL A 127 -18.14 -3.37 -4.28
N ILE A 128 -16.92 -3.03 -3.87
CA ILE A 128 -15.74 -3.87 -4.12
C ILE A 128 -15.90 -5.22 -3.41
N GLY A 129 -16.31 -5.23 -2.15
CA GLY A 129 -16.46 -6.47 -1.40
C GLY A 129 -17.50 -7.44 -1.99
N TYR A 130 -18.67 -6.94 -2.40
CA TYR A 130 -19.66 -7.79 -3.08
C TYR A 130 -19.21 -8.20 -4.49
N LEU A 131 -18.58 -7.30 -5.26
CA LEU A 131 -18.02 -7.65 -6.57
C LEU A 131 -16.97 -8.76 -6.45
N THR A 132 -16.05 -8.67 -5.48
CA THR A 132 -15.05 -9.72 -5.22
C THR A 132 -15.71 -11.02 -4.76
N TYR A 133 -16.77 -10.97 -3.95
CA TYR A 133 -17.53 -12.16 -3.55
C TYR A 133 -18.22 -12.85 -4.73
N TYR A 134 -18.90 -12.09 -5.59
CA TYR A 134 -19.55 -12.64 -6.79
C TYR A 134 -18.52 -13.13 -7.82
N ALA A 135 -17.43 -12.39 -8.03
CA ALA A 135 -16.33 -12.83 -8.89
C ALA A 135 -15.74 -14.15 -8.38
N GLY A 136 -15.55 -14.32 -7.08
CA GLY A 136 -15.10 -15.58 -6.46
C GLY A 136 -16.06 -16.75 -6.69
N LYS A 137 -17.38 -16.52 -6.71
CA LYS A 137 -18.35 -17.56 -7.08
C LYS A 137 -18.34 -17.89 -8.56
N VAL A 138 -18.27 -16.88 -9.43
CA VAL A 138 -18.24 -17.05 -10.89
C VAL A 138 -16.94 -17.71 -11.37
N GLN A 139 -15.84 -17.47 -10.66
CA GLN A 139 -14.54 -18.12 -10.88
C GLN A 139 -14.63 -19.66 -10.82
N SER A 140 -15.48 -20.21 -9.94
CA SER A 140 -15.70 -21.65 -9.83
C SER A 140 -16.35 -22.28 -11.07
N GLU A 141 -17.01 -21.49 -11.91
CA GLU A 141 -17.77 -21.94 -13.09
C GLU A 141 -17.03 -21.70 -14.42
N THR A 142 -15.87 -21.03 -14.39
CA THR A 142 -15.21 -20.50 -15.59
C THR A 142 -13.98 -21.33 -15.99
N TRP A 143 -14.16 -22.23 -16.96
CA TRP A 143 -13.18 -23.22 -17.44
C TRP A 143 -11.76 -22.66 -17.72
N TRP A 144 -11.64 -21.46 -18.29
CA TRP A 144 -10.34 -20.90 -18.72
C TRP A 144 -9.45 -20.43 -17.57
N ILE A 145 -10.01 -20.16 -16.38
CA ILE A 145 -9.21 -19.72 -15.23
C ILE A 145 -8.74 -20.90 -14.38
N CYS A 146 -9.45 -22.04 -14.44
CA CYS A 146 -8.95 -23.34 -13.98
C CYS A 146 -7.75 -23.82 -14.80
N LEU A 147 -7.70 -23.53 -16.10
CA LEU A 147 -6.60 -23.95 -16.99
C LEU A 147 -5.24 -23.28 -16.63
N LEU A 148 -5.27 -22.07 -16.07
CA LEU A 148 -4.07 -21.31 -15.69
C LEU A 148 -3.52 -21.68 -14.30
N ASN A 149 -4.11 -22.61 -13.55
CA ASN A 149 -3.72 -22.95 -12.17
C ASN A 149 -3.60 -21.70 -11.25
N LEU A 150 -4.33 -20.63 -11.57
CA LEU A 150 -4.49 -19.43 -10.73
C LEU A 150 -5.52 -19.69 -9.60
N GLY A 151 -5.68 -20.95 -9.18
CA GLY A 151 -6.49 -21.36 -8.03
C GLY A 151 -5.82 -21.02 -6.70
N TRP A 152 -5.29 -19.80 -6.57
CA TRP A 152 -4.56 -19.33 -5.39
C TRP A 152 -5.48 -18.68 -4.35
N ILE A 153 -6.73 -18.41 -4.72
CA ILE A 153 -7.68 -17.67 -3.89
C ILE A 153 -8.91 -18.55 -3.70
N SER A 154 -8.80 -19.46 -2.73
CA SER A 154 -9.94 -20.16 -2.15
C SER A 154 -10.71 -19.16 -1.29
N ILE A 155 -11.51 -18.28 -1.91
CA ILE A 155 -12.43 -17.44 -1.13
C ILE A 155 -13.44 -18.39 -0.52
N ASP A 156 -13.45 -18.46 0.80
CA ASP A 156 -14.45 -19.26 1.49
C ASP A 156 -15.84 -18.71 1.14
N SER A 157 -16.57 -19.45 0.31
CA SER A 157 -17.87 -19.05 -0.21
C SER A 157 -18.94 -19.01 0.89
N SER A 158 -18.61 -19.46 2.10
CA SER A 158 -19.48 -19.50 3.27
C SER A 158 -19.79 -18.11 3.85
N SER A 159 -18.90 -17.12 3.70
CA SER A 159 -19.13 -15.78 4.27
C SER A 159 -18.62 -14.63 3.38
N PRO A 160 -19.41 -13.58 3.14
CA PRO A 160 -18.97 -12.39 2.40
C PRO A 160 -17.98 -11.53 3.20
N LEU A 161 -17.71 -11.87 4.47
CA LEU A 161 -16.88 -11.07 5.37
C LEU A 161 -15.43 -10.97 4.89
N GLU A 162 -14.87 -12.02 4.29
CA GLU A 162 -13.50 -11.97 3.75
C GLU A 162 -13.40 -11.01 2.57
N ALA A 163 -14.41 -11.01 1.71
CA ALA A 163 -14.48 -10.10 0.58
C ALA A 163 -14.74 -8.65 1.04
N LEU A 164 -15.58 -8.44 2.06
CA LEU A 164 -15.79 -7.11 2.68
C LEU A 164 -14.54 -6.59 3.40
N LEU A 165 -13.76 -7.47 4.03
CA LEU A 165 -12.45 -7.11 4.61
C LEU A 165 -11.48 -6.64 3.53
N PHE A 166 -11.45 -7.34 2.39
CA PHE A 166 -10.68 -6.90 1.23
C PHE A 166 -11.19 -5.56 0.68
N GLY A 167 -12.51 -5.41 0.52
CA GLY A 167 -13.14 -4.17 0.09
C GLY A 167 -12.77 -2.99 1.00
N ALA A 168 -12.77 -3.19 2.33
CA ALA A 168 -12.38 -2.17 3.28
C ALA A 168 -10.91 -1.76 3.12
N LEU A 169 -10.01 -2.73 2.94
CA LEU A 169 -8.57 -2.46 2.71
C LEU A 169 -8.30 -1.67 1.43
N ILE A 170 -9.05 -1.93 0.36
CA ILE A 170 -8.85 -1.30 -0.96
C ILE A 170 -9.63 0.02 -1.09
N SER A 171 -10.60 0.27 -0.22
CA SER A 171 -11.42 1.50 -0.26
C SER A 171 -10.66 2.79 0.06
N ALA A 172 -9.48 2.67 0.68
CA ALA A 172 -8.61 3.80 0.97
C ALA A 172 -7.95 4.36 -0.30
N VAL A 173 -7.87 5.69 -0.42
CA VAL A 173 -7.38 6.39 -1.64
C VAL A 173 -6.12 7.17 -1.31
N ASP A 174 -5.10 7.06 -2.17
CA ASP A 174 -3.85 7.82 -2.03
C ASP A 174 -4.01 9.27 -2.55
N PRO A 175 -3.90 10.30 -1.69
CA PRO A 175 -3.97 11.69 -2.12
C PRO A 175 -2.81 12.07 -3.05
N VAL A 176 -1.62 11.45 -2.93
CA VAL A 176 -0.44 11.88 -3.69
C VAL A 176 -0.62 11.59 -5.18
N ALA A 177 -1.12 10.40 -5.51
CA ALA A 177 -1.37 10.01 -6.88
C ALA A 177 -2.47 10.88 -7.52
N THR A 178 -3.60 11.08 -6.82
CA THR A 178 -4.73 11.87 -7.35
C THR A 178 -4.35 13.35 -7.51
N LEU A 179 -3.64 13.92 -6.54
CA LEU A 179 -3.17 15.30 -6.61
C LEU A 179 -2.07 15.52 -7.65
N SER A 180 -1.21 14.54 -7.91
CA SER A 180 -0.19 14.68 -8.98
C SER A 180 -0.81 14.84 -10.38
N ILE A 181 -1.99 14.25 -10.61
CA ILE A 181 -2.72 14.36 -11.87
C ILE A 181 -3.51 15.68 -11.91
N LEU A 182 -4.22 15.98 -10.83
CA LEU A 182 -5.08 17.17 -10.70
C LEU A 182 -4.30 18.48 -10.54
N GLY A 183 -3.06 18.41 -10.04
CA GLY A 183 -2.16 19.55 -9.83
C GLY A 183 -1.45 20.03 -11.09
N ASN A 184 -1.78 19.47 -12.27
CA ASN A 184 -1.22 19.97 -13.52
C ASN A 184 -1.65 21.43 -13.77
N PRO A 185 -0.71 22.35 -14.05
CA PRO A 185 -1.03 23.75 -14.31
C PRO A 185 -1.96 23.96 -15.51
N GLU A 186 -2.05 22.96 -16.40
CA GLU A 186 -2.96 22.95 -17.54
C GLU A 186 -4.44 22.81 -17.14
N LEU A 187 -4.74 22.23 -15.98
CA LEU A 187 -6.13 22.00 -15.53
C LEU A 187 -6.76 23.21 -14.83
N ASN A 188 -5.99 24.21 -14.38
CA ASN A 188 -6.48 25.37 -13.61
C ASN A 188 -7.52 24.98 -12.54
N LEU A 189 -7.19 23.99 -11.72
CA LEU A 189 -8.13 23.42 -10.74
C LEU A 189 -8.52 24.46 -9.67
N ASP A 190 -9.81 24.52 -9.32
CA ASP A 190 -10.27 25.35 -8.20
C ASP A 190 -9.60 24.88 -6.89
N PRO A 191 -8.97 25.79 -6.10
CA PRO A 191 -8.41 25.48 -4.80
C PRO A 191 -9.39 24.76 -3.84
N LEU A 192 -10.71 24.93 -4.02
CA LEU A 192 -11.74 24.20 -3.29
C LEU A 192 -11.73 22.70 -3.62
N LEU A 193 -11.66 22.34 -4.91
CA LEU A 193 -11.64 20.95 -5.34
C LEU A 193 -10.37 20.24 -4.88
N TYR A 194 -9.22 20.93 -4.93
CA TYR A 194 -7.96 20.44 -4.37
C TYR A 194 -8.11 20.12 -2.88
N SER A 195 -8.66 21.05 -2.10
CA SER A 195 -8.85 20.86 -0.66
C SER A 195 -9.86 19.76 -0.34
N LEU A 196 -10.87 19.54 -1.19
CA LEU A 196 -11.89 18.52 -1.01
C LEU A 196 -11.33 17.12 -1.27
N VAL A 197 -10.61 16.92 -2.39
CA VAL A 197 -9.99 15.63 -2.73
C VAL A 197 -8.94 15.23 -1.71
N PHE A 198 -8.04 16.16 -1.36
CA PHE A 198 -7.04 15.90 -0.33
C PHE A 198 -7.69 15.55 1.01
N GLY A 199 -8.70 16.33 1.42
CA GLY A 199 -9.41 16.13 2.68
C GLY A 199 -10.16 14.80 2.74
N GLU A 200 -10.78 14.40 1.63
CA GLU A 200 -11.45 13.12 1.48
C GLU A 200 -10.42 12.01 1.70
N SER A 201 -9.34 11.98 0.92
CA SER A 201 -8.34 10.92 0.96
C SER A 201 -7.66 10.78 2.33
N VAL A 202 -7.38 11.89 3.03
CA VAL A 202 -6.83 11.85 4.40
C VAL A 202 -7.80 11.24 5.41
N LEU A 203 -9.09 11.57 5.33
CA LEU A 203 -10.10 11.04 6.26
C LEU A 203 -10.48 9.60 5.94
N ASN A 204 -10.44 9.23 4.66
CA ASN A 204 -10.87 7.93 4.17
C ASN A 204 -10.02 6.77 4.74
N ASP A 205 -8.73 7.00 4.96
CA ASP A 205 -7.80 6.04 5.58
C ASP A 205 -8.30 5.62 6.97
N ALA A 206 -8.71 6.59 7.78
CA ALA A 206 -9.24 6.34 9.12
C ALA A 206 -10.55 5.54 9.06
N VAL A 207 -11.46 5.89 8.13
CA VAL A 207 -12.74 5.20 7.96
C VAL A 207 -12.52 3.75 7.49
N ALA A 208 -11.64 3.53 6.52
CA ALA A 208 -11.27 2.21 6.01
C ALA A 208 -10.71 1.32 7.13
N ILE A 209 -9.82 1.84 7.98
CA ILE A 209 -9.28 1.12 9.14
C ILE A 209 -10.38 0.75 10.13
N VAL A 210 -11.33 1.65 10.41
CA VAL A 210 -12.46 1.38 11.32
C VAL A 210 -13.39 0.30 10.73
N LEU A 211 -13.73 0.39 9.43
CA LEU A 211 -14.54 -0.61 8.74
C LEU A 211 -13.85 -1.99 8.76
N PHE A 212 -12.55 -2.03 8.46
CA PHE A 212 -11.76 -3.25 8.49
C PHE A 212 -11.77 -3.90 9.87
N ASN A 213 -11.50 -3.13 10.93
CA ASN A 213 -11.53 -3.63 12.31
C ASN A 213 -12.94 -4.10 12.73
N THR A 214 -13.98 -3.41 12.27
CA THR A 214 -15.38 -3.78 12.52
C THR A 214 -15.70 -5.14 11.93
N PHE A 215 -15.40 -5.35 10.63
CA PHE A 215 -15.62 -6.65 9.99
C PHE A 215 -14.75 -7.76 10.58
N LEU A 216 -13.50 -7.46 10.97
CA LEU A 216 -12.64 -8.43 11.66
C LEU A 216 -13.26 -8.88 12.99
N LYS A 217 -13.82 -7.95 13.74
CA LYS A 217 -14.49 -8.25 15.01
C LYS A 217 -15.76 -9.08 14.80
N VAL A 218 -16.58 -8.74 13.81
CA VAL A 218 -17.78 -9.52 13.45
C VAL A 218 -17.39 -10.94 13.02
N LYS A 219 -16.37 -11.09 12.16
CA LYS A 219 -15.87 -12.40 11.73
C LYS A 219 -15.40 -13.24 12.91
N LYS A 220 -14.60 -12.65 13.81
CA LYS A 220 -14.15 -13.35 15.03
C LYS A 220 -15.35 -13.81 15.85
N ASN A 221 -16.30 -12.93 16.14
CA ASN A 221 -17.48 -13.30 16.95
C ASN A 221 -18.31 -14.41 16.31
N ALA A 222 -18.45 -14.43 14.98
CA ALA A 222 -19.16 -15.50 14.27
C ALA A 222 -18.45 -16.86 14.30
N LEU A 223 -17.12 -16.89 14.49
CA LEU A 223 -16.33 -18.12 14.60
C LEU A 223 -16.32 -18.72 16.01
N TRP A 224 -16.66 -17.93 17.03
CA TRP A 224 -16.65 -18.33 18.45
C TRP A 224 -18.06 -18.38 19.08
N GLY A 225 -19.12 -18.22 18.28
CA GLY A 225 -20.52 -18.24 18.70
C GLY A 225 -21.28 -19.48 18.25
#